data_AF-A0A842SPV0-F1
#
_entry.id   AF-A0A842SPV0-F1
#
_cell.length_a   1.000
_cell.length_b   1.000
_cell.length_c   1.000
_cell.angle_alpha   90.00
_cell.angle_beta   90.00
_cell.angle_gamma   90.00
#
_symmetry.space_group_name_H-M   'P 1'
#
loop_
_entity.id
_entity.type
_entity.pdbx_description
1 polymer ?
#
loop_
_entity_poly.entity_id
_entity_poly.type
_entity_poly.pdbx_seq_one_letter_code
_entity_poly.pdbx_strand_id
1 'polypeptide(L)'
;MAYVALHGRSIWATLNTYYAVLLETDFRPDVIWLVTESRYGDQLDVLDEGFDIISIGFDIRPMIRSLTLPTGKIVEAGIQVRKLFDSLKEMETAMDITSARKAVVSGALLATADNKPDHIYYLEIDDVEDKAKPYTMISFQQQRLHDLREETRRPPS
;
A
#
# COMPACT_ATOMS: atom_id res chain seq x y z
N MET A 1 12.08 5.60 6.18
CA MET A 1 10.80 5.59 5.44
C MET A 1 9.91 4.45 5.91
N ALA A 2 8.59 4.65 5.96
CA ALA A 2 7.62 3.62 6.33
C ALA A 2 6.58 3.41 5.22
N TYR A 3 6.44 2.18 4.75
CA TYR A 3 5.43 1.81 3.75
C TYR A 3 4.24 1.12 4.42
N VAL A 4 3.04 1.67 4.25
CA VAL A 4 1.81 1.11 4.82
C VAL A 4 0.94 0.58 3.68
N ALA A 5 0.86 -0.74 3.57
CA ALA A 5 0.06 -1.42 2.55
C ALA A 5 -1.35 -1.68 3.08
N LEU A 6 -2.35 -0.96 2.58
CA LEU A 6 -3.75 -1.30 2.85
C LEU A 6 -4.16 -2.46 1.96
N HIS A 7 -4.23 -3.64 2.55
CA HIS A 7 -4.56 -4.88 1.87
C HIS A 7 -6.08 -5.14 1.84
N GLY A 8 -6.56 -5.59 0.69
CA GLY A 8 -7.93 -6.03 0.47
C GLY A 8 -8.02 -7.48 -0.03
N ARG A 9 -8.56 -7.70 -1.23
CA ARG A 9 -8.82 -9.08 -1.73
C ARG A 9 -7.69 -9.69 -2.54
N SER A 10 -6.85 -8.85 -3.14
CA SER A 10 -5.90 -9.28 -4.16
C SER A 10 -4.48 -9.12 -3.62
N ILE A 11 -3.85 -10.25 -3.32
CA ILE A 11 -2.42 -10.33 -2.95
C ILE A 11 -1.57 -9.74 -4.07
N TRP A 12 -1.83 -10.13 -5.32
CA TRP A 12 -1.11 -9.64 -6.48
C TRP A 12 -1.20 -8.13 -6.65
N ALA A 13 -2.37 -7.53 -6.42
CA ALA A 13 -2.49 -6.07 -6.51
C ALA A 13 -1.57 -5.36 -5.48
N THR A 14 -1.50 -5.86 -4.25
CA THR A 14 -0.62 -5.32 -3.21
C THR A 14 0.85 -5.52 -3.57
N LEU A 15 1.25 -6.75 -3.93
CA LEU A 15 2.63 -7.08 -4.26
C LEU A 15 3.12 -6.33 -5.50
N ASN A 16 2.30 -6.23 -6.54
CA ASN A 16 2.63 -5.49 -7.76
C ASN A 16 2.79 -3.99 -7.48
N THR A 17 1.95 -3.41 -6.61
CA THR A 17 2.10 -2.00 -6.24
C THR A 17 3.41 -1.79 -5.50
N TYR A 18 3.73 -2.66 -4.54
CA TYR A 18 5.00 -2.57 -3.82
C TYR A 18 6.22 -2.70 -4.75
N TYR A 19 6.18 -3.67 -5.67
CA TYR A 19 7.21 -3.84 -6.69
C TYR A 19 7.35 -2.58 -7.57
N ALA A 20 6.23 -2.02 -8.03
CA ALA A 20 6.21 -0.79 -8.82
C ALA A 20 6.84 0.38 -8.06
N VAL A 21 6.51 0.55 -6.78
CA VAL A 21 7.07 1.61 -5.94
C VAL A 21 8.58 1.48 -5.82
N LEU A 22 9.11 0.28 -5.57
CA LEU A 22 10.57 0.08 -5.50
C LEU A 22 11.26 0.27 -6.86
N LEU A 23 10.59 -0.08 -7.96
CA LEU A 23 11.13 0.04 -9.31
C LEU A 23 11.13 1.47 -9.83
N GLU A 24 10.00 2.17 -9.70
CA GLU A 24 9.73 3.45 -10.37
C GLU A 24 10.05 4.67 -9.50
N THR A 25 10.29 4.47 -8.20
CA THR A 25 10.55 5.56 -7.26
C THR A 25 11.81 5.31 -6.42
N ASP A 26 12.29 6.36 -5.76
CA ASP A 26 13.38 6.28 -4.79
C ASP A 26 12.91 5.88 -3.37
N PHE A 27 11.63 5.54 -3.19
CA PHE A 27 11.11 5.15 -1.87
C PHE A 27 11.70 3.79 -1.46
N ARG A 28 12.45 3.77 -0.35
CA ARG A 28 13.13 2.58 0.20
C ARG A 28 12.76 2.43 1.68
N PRO A 29 11.71 1.64 2.02
CA PRO A 29 11.22 1.57 3.39
C PRO A 29 12.19 0.85 4.33
N ASP A 30 12.29 1.33 5.57
CA ASP A 30 12.93 0.63 6.69
C ASP A 30 11.93 -0.26 7.43
N VAL A 31 10.65 0.06 7.33
CA VAL A 31 9.54 -0.66 7.97
C VAL A 31 8.35 -0.74 7.02
N ILE A 32 7.71 -1.90 7.02
CA ILE A 32 6.51 -2.16 6.25
C ILE A 32 5.39 -2.57 7.20
N TRP A 33 4.22 -1.98 7.00
CA TRP A 33 3.00 -2.34 7.71
C TRP A 33 1.99 -2.95 6.74
N LEU A 34 1.71 -4.23 6.91
CA LEU A 34 0.65 -4.96 6.22
C LEU A 34 -0.65 -4.76 7.00
N VAL A 35 -1.52 -3.89 6.51
CA VAL A 35 -2.77 -3.53 7.18
C VAL A 35 -3.93 -4.20 6.46
N THR A 36 -4.64 -5.11 7.12
CA THR A 36 -5.69 -5.91 6.47
C THR A 36 -6.98 -5.95 7.29
N GLU A 37 -8.15 -6.07 6.66
CA GLU A 37 -9.39 -6.40 7.38
C GLU A 37 -9.33 -7.86 7.88
N SER A 38 -9.92 -8.15 9.05
CA SER A 38 -9.89 -9.48 9.68
C SER A 38 -10.32 -10.65 8.78
N ARG A 39 -11.19 -10.41 7.80
CA ARG A 39 -11.63 -11.42 6.82
C ARG A 39 -10.60 -11.82 5.75
N TYR A 40 -9.50 -11.08 5.65
CA TYR A 40 -8.36 -11.38 4.77
C TYR A 40 -7.09 -11.61 5.60
N GLY A 41 -7.23 -11.90 6.90
CA GLY A 41 -6.11 -12.15 7.79
C GLY A 41 -5.34 -13.43 7.47
N ASP A 42 -6.00 -14.39 6.81
CA ASP A 42 -5.41 -15.62 6.30
C ASP A 42 -4.42 -15.39 5.15
N GLN A 43 -4.43 -14.20 4.55
CA GLN A 43 -3.50 -13.83 3.47
C GLN A 43 -2.22 -13.16 3.98
N LEU A 44 -2.12 -12.87 5.29
CA LEU A 44 -0.98 -12.15 5.86
C LEU A 44 0.34 -12.89 5.69
N ASP A 45 0.38 -14.21 5.89
CA ASP A 45 1.61 -14.98 5.77
C ASP A 45 2.15 -14.95 4.33
N VAL A 46 1.27 -15.04 3.34
CA VAL A 46 1.63 -14.98 1.91
C VAL A 46 2.10 -13.57 1.53
N LEU A 47 1.49 -12.52 2.10
CA LEU A 47 1.95 -11.15 1.90
C LEU A 47 3.31 -10.91 2.55
N ASP A 48 3.51 -11.36 3.78
CA ASP A 48 4.78 -11.22 4.51
C ASP A 48 5.93 -11.83 3.70
N GLU A 49 5.75 -13.07 3.23
CA GLU A 49 6.72 -13.76 2.35
C GLU A 49 6.93 -13.01 1.03
N GLY A 50 5.85 -12.58 0.37
CA GLY A 50 5.94 -11.85 -0.90
C GLY A 50 6.67 -10.51 -0.77
N PHE A 51 6.43 -9.76 0.30
CA PHE A 51 7.12 -8.52 0.59
C PHE A 51 8.60 -8.74 0.92
N ASP A 52 8.95 -9.80 1.67
CA ASP A 52 10.34 -10.16 1.96
C ASP A 52 11.10 -10.51 0.67
N ILE A 53 10.52 -11.37 -0.18
CA ILE A 53 11.12 -11.77 -1.47
C ILE A 53 11.37 -10.55 -2.36
N ILE A 54 10.38 -9.66 -2.51
CA ILE A 54 10.52 -8.44 -3.31
C ILE A 54 11.60 -7.54 -2.69
N SER A 55 11.58 -7.32 -1.38
CA SER A 55 12.56 -6.48 -0.68
C SER A 55 13.99 -6.96 -0.93
N ILE A 56 14.24 -8.27 -0.78
CA ILE A 56 15.53 -8.89 -1.05
C ILE A 56 15.96 -8.67 -2.51
N GLY A 57 15.03 -8.78 -3.46
CA GLY A 57 15.30 -8.55 -4.88
C GLY A 57 15.73 -7.11 -5.22
N PHE A 58 15.42 -6.14 -4.35
CA PHE A 58 15.83 -4.74 -4.45
C PHE A 58 16.93 -4.35 -3.45
N ASP A 59 17.63 -5.34 -2.88
CA ASP A 59 18.73 -5.17 -1.91
C ASP A 59 18.36 -4.35 -0.65
N ILE A 60 17.09 -4.42 -0.22
CA ILE A 60 16.62 -3.84 1.04
C ILE A 60 16.10 -4.91 2.00
N ARG A 61 16.12 -4.62 3.30
CA ARG A 61 15.63 -5.53 4.36
C ARG A 61 14.78 -4.78 5.39
N PRO A 62 13.55 -4.38 5.03
CA PRO A 62 12.66 -3.70 5.95
C PRO A 62 12.17 -4.63 7.05
N MET A 63 11.83 -4.06 8.21
CA MET A 63 11.07 -4.77 9.23
C MET A 63 9.60 -4.86 8.82
N ILE A 64 9.08 -6.05 8.59
CA ILE A 64 7.67 -6.26 8.26
C ILE A 64 6.85 -6.46 9.53
N ARG A 65 5.70 -5.78 9.60
CA ARG A 65 4.73 -5.83 10.69
C ARG A 65 3.33 -5.92 10.13
N SER A 66 2.39 -6.43 10.91
CA SER A 66 0.98 -6.52 10.51
C SER A 66 0.04 -5.82 11.49
N LEU A 67 -1.07 -5.30 10.95
CA LEU A 67 -2.16 -4.71 11.71
C LEU A 67 -3.49 -5.21 11.15
N THR A 68 -4.25 -5.92 11.97
CA THR A 68 -5.59 -6.41 11.60
C THR A 68 -6.68 -5.42 12.01
N LEU A 69 -7.45 -4.95 11.04
CA LEU A 69 -8.57 -4.04 11.19
C LEU A 69 -9.89 -4.80 11.36
N PRO A 70 -10.84 -4.27 12.14
CA PRO A 70 -12.17 -4.87 12.26
C PRO A 70 -12.95 -4.77 10.94
N THR A 71 -13.43 -5.90 10.43
CA THR A 71 -14.21 -5.95 9.17
C THR A 71 -15.53 -5.19 9.30
N GLY A 72 -15.84 -4.35 8.32
CA GLY A 72 -17.13 -3.65 8.24
C GLY A 72 -17.29 -2.44 9.18
N LYS A 73 -16.30 -2.13 10.00
CA LYS A 73 -16.33 -0.99 10.93
C LYS A 73 -15.40 0.15 10.48
N ILE A 74 -15.86 0.93 9.52
CA ILE A 74 -15.04 1.97 8.83
C ILE A 74 -14.42 2.97 9.82
N VAL A 75 -15.20 3.47 10.78
CA VAL A 75 -14.71 4.46 11.77
C VAL A 75 -13.62 3.87 12.66
N GLU A 76 -13.84 2.66 13.16
CA GLU A 76 -12.87 1.97 14.04
C GLU A 76 -11.58 1.64 13.27
N ALA A 77 -11.71 1.17 12.03
CA ALA A 77 -10.59 0.95 11.11
C ALA A 77 -9.79 2.25 10.86
N GLY A 78 -10.48 3.36 10.58
CA GLY A 78 -9.85 4.68 10.41
C GLY A 78 -9.07 5.13 11.65
N ILE A 79 -9.62 4.94 12.84
CA ILE A 79 -8.92 5.27 14.10
C ILE A 79 -7.63 4.47 14.26
N GLN A 80 -7.64 3.17 13.94
CA GLN A 80 -6.45 2.32 14.02
C GLN A 80 -5.39 2.75 12.99
N VAL A 81 -5.80 3.04 11.75
CA VAL A 81 -4.89 3.57 10.73
C VAL A 81 -4.29 4.91 11.15
N ARG A 82 -5.10 5.84 11.69
CA ARG A 82 -4.58 7.11 12.21
C ARG A 82 -3.54 6.88 13.32
N LYS A 83 -3.83 6.03 14.30
CA LYS A 83 -2.87 5.71 15.38
C LYS A 83 -1.55 5.17 14.83
N LEU A 84 -1.62 4.35 13.79
CA LEU A 84 -0.42 3.86 13.09
C LEU A 84 0.37 5.04 12.49
N PHE A 85 -0.26 5.90 11.69
CA PHE A 85 0.44 7.06 11.10
C PHE A 85 0.95 8.06 12.16
N ASP A 86 0.20 8.28 13.25
CA ASP A 86 0.65 9.11 14.38
C ASP A 86 1.92 8.53 15.03
N SER A 87 2.07 7.20 15.08
CA SER A 87 3.29 6.54 15.57
C SER A 87 4.48 6.64 14.61
N LEU A 88 4.22 6.96 13.34
CA LEU A 88 5.20 7.05 12.26
C LEU A 88 5.56 8.50 11.88
N LYS A 89 5.05 9.51 12.60
CA LYS A 89 5.14 10.94 12.25
C LYS A 89 6.54 11.54 12.07
N GLU A 90 7.58 10.87 12.57
CA GLU A 90 8.99 11.28 12.41
C GLU A 90 9.66 10.59 11.20
N MET A 91 8.92 9.77 10.46
CA MET A 91 9.37 9.08 9.25
C MET A 91 8.64 9.64 8.04
N GLU A 92 9.29 9.63 6.89
CA GLU A 92 8.61 9.78 5.61
C GLU A 92 7.74 8.55 5.35
N THR A 93 6.46 8.77 5.04
CA THR A 93 5.44 7.72 4.99
C THR A 93 4.77 7.60 3.62
N ALA A 94 4.52 6.36 3.21
CA ALA A 94 3.74 6.03 2.03
C ALA A 94 2.53 5.17 2.39
N MET A 95 1.39 5.43 1.77
CA MET A 95 0.18 4.60 1.89
C MET A 95 -0.16 3.99 0.54
N ASP A 96 -0.14 2.66 0.42
CA ASP A 96 -0.67 1.94 -0.73
C ASP A 96 -2.15 1.62 -0.51
N ILE A 97 -2.98 2.09 -1.45
CA ILE A 97 -4.45 1.96 -1.39
C ILE A 97 -5.01 1.01 -2.45
N THR A 98 -4.17 0.39 -3.27
CA THR A 98 -4.54 -0.28 -4.53
C THR A 98 -5.53 -1.41 -4.33
N SER A 99 -5.23 -2.31 -3.39
CA SER A 99 -6.01 -3.53 -3.20
C SER A 99 -7.19 -3.35 -2.24
N ALA A 100 -7.15 -2.31 -1.40
CA ALA A 100 -8.09 -2.09 -0.31
C ALA A 100 -9.48 -1.73 -0.81
N ARG A 101 -10.49 -2.04 0.02
CA ARG A 101 -11.86 -1.59 -0.27
C ARG A 101 -11.93 -0.07 -0.19
N LYS A 102 -12.63 0.54 -1.14
CA LYS A 102 -12.91 1.98 -1.17
C LYS A 102 -13.36 2.54 0.18
N ALA A 103 -14.23 1.83 0.91
CA ALA A 103 -14.68 2.24 2.24
C ALA A 103 -13.54 2.34 3.28
N VAL A 104 -12.59 1.39 3.27
CA VAL A 104 -11.41 1.40 4.14
C VAL A 104 -10.46 2.51 3.71
N VAL A 105 -10.23 2.66 2.40
CA VAL A 105 -9.40 3.74 1.84
C VAL A 105 -9.96 5.11 2.24
N SER A 106 -11.25 5.38 2.03
CA SER A 106 -11.87 6.65 2.43
C SER A 106 -11.76 6.89 3.93
N GLY A 107 -11.98 5.86 4.76
CA GLY A 107 -11.82 5.97 6.20
C GLY A 107 -10.39 6.29 6.62
N ALA A 108 -9.39 5.64 6.01
CA ALA A 108 -7.98 5.89 6.24
C ALA A 108 -7.56 7.30 5.83
N LEU A 109 -7.95 7.77 4.64
CA LEU A 109 -7.62 9.09 4.13
C LEU A 109 -8.25 10.21 4.99
N LEU A 110 -9.51 10.05 5.40
CA LEU A 110 -10.16 11.00 6.31
C LEU A 110 -9.51 11.00 7.70
N ALA A 111 -9.21 9.82 8.23
CA ALA A 111 -8.64 9.69 9.57
C ALA A 111 -7.19 10.20 9.67
N THR A 112 -6.46 10.21 8.55
CA THR A 112 -5.08 10.72 8.46
C THR A 112 -5.01 12.16 7.92
N ALA A 113 -6.14 12.87 7.79
CA ALA A 113 -6.15 14.20 7.19
C ALA A 113 -5.29 15.25 7.93
N ASP A 114 -5.15 15.12 9.25
CA ASP A 114 -4.32 16.01 10.08
C ASP A 114 -2.84 15.63 10.06
N ASN A 115 -2.53 14.37 9.79
CA ASN A 115 -1.18 13.82 9.69
C ASN A 115 -1.09 12.99 8.40
N LYS A 116 -1.06 13.71 7.27
CA LYS A 116 -1.19 13.11 5.94
C LYS A 116 0.07 12.31 5.60
N PRO A 117 -0.08 11.14 4.95
CA PRO A 117 1.04 10.47 4.33
C PRO A 117 1.77 11.40 3.35
N ASP A 118 3.09 11.26 3.24
CA ASP A 118 3.89 11.99 2.27
C ASP A 118 3.54 11.55 0.85
N HIS A 119 3.34 10.24 0.67
CA HIS A 119 2.94 9.60 -0.58
C HIS A 119 1.65 8.78 -0.42
N ILE A 120 0.81 8.77 -1.46
CA ILE A 120 -0.34 7.87 -1.55
C ILE A 120 -0.27 7.16 -2.90
N TYR A 121 0.11 5.88 -2.86
CA TYR A 121 0.31 5.07 -4.05
C TYR A 121 -0.94 4.31 -4.47
N TYR A 122 -1.22 4.33 -5.77
CA TYR A 122 -2.25 3.52 -6.41
C TYR A 122 -1.71 2.98 -7.74
N LEU A 123 -1.66 1.66 -7.89
CA LEU A 123 -1.30 1.05 -9.16
C LEU A 123 -2.56 0.82 -10.01
N GLU A 124 -2.72 1.61 -11.06
CA GLU A 124 -3.73 1.38 -12.07
C GLU A 124 -3.29 0.24 -13.00
N ILE A 125 -4.17 -0.74 -13.22
CA ILE A 125 -4.00 -1.81 -14.20
C ILE A 125 -5.28 -1.88 -15.03
N ASP A 126 -5.15 -1.61 -16.33
CA ASP A 126 -6.28 -1.43 -17.25
C ASP A 126 -7.02 -2.74 -17.55
N ASP A 127 -6.30 -3.87 -17.60
CA ASP A 127 -6.88 -5.17 -17.95
C ASP A 127 -7.20 -6.01 -16.69
N VAL A 128 -8.39 -6.61 -16.67
CA VAL A 128 -8.85 -7.46 -15.57
C VAL A 128 -8.15 -8.83 -15.57
N GLU A 129 -7.76 -9.36 -16.74
CA GLU A 129 -7.03 -10.64 -16.84
C GLU A 129 -5.60 -10.55 -16.31
N ASP A 130 -4.99 -9.35 -16.39
CA ASP A 130 -3.61 -9.11 -15.96
C ASP A 130 -3.47 -8.84 -14.46
N LYS A 131 -4.57 -8.57 -13.74
CA LYS A 131 -4.57 -8.27 -12.29
C LYS A 131 -4.08 -9.41 -11.39
N ALA A 132 -4.02 -10.63 -11.93
CA ALA A 132 -3.50 -11.81 -11.23
C ALA A 132 -2.08 -12.21 -11.66
N LYS A 133 -1.44 -11.45 -12.55
CA LYS A 133 -0.07 -11.70 -13.02
C LYS A 133 0.94 -10.88 -12.21
N PRO A 134 2.18 -11.38 -12.05
CA PRO A 134 3.29 -10.58 -11.52
C PRO A 134 3.50 -9.30 -12.35
N TYR A 135 3.92 -8.21 -11.70
CA TYR A 135 4.11 -6.89 -12.31
C TYR A 135 4.93 -6.92 -13.62
N THR A 136 6.02 -7.69 -13.66
CA THR A 136 6.90 -7.80 -14.84
C THR A 136 6.26 -8.52 -16.03
N MET A 137 5.11 -9.17 -15.83
CA MET A 137 4.33 -9.87 -16.86
C MET A 137 3.15 -9.05 -17.38
N ILE A 138 2.86 -7.91 -16.76
CA ILE A 138 1.83 -6.96 -17.21
C ILE A 138 2.49 -6.01 -18.21
N SER A 139 1.83 -5.73 -19.33
CA SER A 139 2.37 -4.77 -20.30
C SER A 139 2.56 -3.41 -19.63
N PHE A 140 3.73 -2.80 -19.80
CA PHE A 140 3.99 -1.45 -19.29
C PHE A 140 3.01 -0.38 -19.80
N GLN A 141 2.36 -0.63 -20.94
CA GLN A 141 1.31 0.27 -21.46
C GLN A 141 -0.03 0.12 -20.74
N GLN A 142 -0.22 -0.92 -19.94
CA GLN A 142 -1.47 -1.26 -19.25
C GLN A 142 -1.36 -1.07 -17.74
N GLN A 143 -0.22 -0.57 -17.24
CA GLN A 143 -0.02 -0.30 -15.82
C GLN A 143 0.56 1.08 -15.60
N ARG A 144 0.09 1.76 -14.56
CA ARG A 144 0.58 3.08 -14.17
C ARG A 144 0.57 3.21 -12.66
N LEU A 145 1.74 3.48 -12.09
CA LEU A 145 1.84 3.87 -10.69
C LEU A 145 1.48 5.35 -10.55
N HIS A 146 0.53 5.63 -9.67
CA HIS A 146 0.15 6.99 -9.29
C HIS A 146 0.71 7.32 -7.92
N ASP A 147 1.20 8.55 -7.77
CA ASP A 147 1.38 9.18 -6.48
C ASP A 147 0.39 10.34 -6.36
N LEU A 148 -0.73 10.07 -5.70
CA LEU A 148 -1.83 11.02 -5.59
C LEU A 148 -1.44 12.28 -4.81
N ARG A 149 -0.42 12.23 -3.96
CA ARG A 149 0.06 13.40 -3.20
C ARG A 149 0.87 14.31 -4.09
N GLU A 150 1.78 13.75 -4.89
CA GLU A 150 2.59 14.52 -5.82
C GLU A 150 1.76 15.07 -6.99
N GLU A 151 0.89 14.25 -7.58
CA GLU A 151 0.01 14.66 -8.69
C GLU A 151 -0.95 15.79 -8.30
N THR A 152 -1.41 15.85 -7.05
CA THR A 152 -2.28 16.95 -6.57
C THR A 152 -1.51 18.22 -6.20
N ARG A 153 -0.21 18.13 -5.90
CA ARG A 153 0.67 19.28 -5.68
C ARG A 153 1.16 19.89 -7.00
N ARG A 154 1.33 19.06 -8.04
CA ARG A 154 1.79 19.44 -9.38
C ARG A 154 0.85 18.81 -10.41
N PRO A 155 -0.29 19.45 -10.72
CA PRO A 155 -1.21 18.91 -11.71
C PRO A 155 -0.47 18.70 -13.04
N PRO A 156 -0.70 17.58 -13.74
CA PRO A 156 -0.06 17.35 -15.04
C PRO A 156 -0.43 18.49 -15.99
N SER A 157 0.59 19.08 -16.60
CA SER A 157 0.51 20.13 -17.62
C SER A 157 -0.12 19.65 -18.91
#